data_AF-A0A534RNA9-F1
#
_entry.id   AF-A0A534RNA9-F1
#
_cell.length_a   1.000
_cell.length_b   1.000
_cell.length_c   1.000
_cell.angle_alpha   90.00
_cell.angle_beta   90.00
_cell.angle_gamma   90.00
#
_symmetry.space_group_name_H-M   'P 1'
#
loop_
_entity.id
_entity.type
_entity.pdbx_description
1 polymer ?
#
loop_
_entity_poly.entity_id
_entity_poly.type
_entity_poly.pdbx_seq_one_letter_code
_entity_poly.pdbx_strand_id
1 'polypeptide(L)'
;MGGVESLIPISRAYKRAAQKGLPGNLIHRTVHIGKVEVGGSELTVIAGPCSVESETQIMEAARIVKEAGAQALRGGVVKYRSSPYSGWEGIGSSSAEALRQGLKFIVQAGKEFGLPTVVEVLDPHDVALYEDLGVDCLQVGE
;
A
#
# COMPACT_ATOMS: atom_id res chain seq x y z
N MET A 1 19.16 38.95 -3.98
CA MET A 1 20.59 38.58 -4.11
C MET A 1 21.21 39.47 -5.17
N GLY A 2 21.85 40.57 -4.79
CA GLY A 2 22.68 41.33 -5.73
C GLY A 2 24.01 40.61 -5.90
N GLY A 3 24.43 40.32 -7.13
CA GLY A 3 25.73 39.72 -7.43
C GLY A 3 25.74 38.22 -7.77
N VAL A 4 24.59 37.59 -7.98
CA VAL A 4 24.52 36.21 -8.51
C VAL A 4 23.93 36.26 -9.93
N GLU A 5 24.72 35.84 -10.92
CA GLU A 5 24.32 35.82 -12.34
C GLU A 5 23.52 34.55 -12.68
N SER A 6 23.95 33.37 -12.22
CA SER A 6 23.18 32.12 -12.38
C SER A 6 23.54 31.07 -11.33
N LEU A 7 22.62 30.11 -11.13
CA LEU A 7 22.82 28.91 -10.32
C LEU A 7 22.65 27.69 -11.23
N ILE A 8 23.66 26.82 -11.27
CA ILE A 8 23.63 25.55 -12.00
C ILE A 8 23.57 24.41 -10.98
N PRO A 9 22.45 23.69 -10.84
CA PRO A 9 22.35 22.57 -9.93
C PRO A 9 23.22 21.40 -10.44
N ILE A 10 24.22 20.99 -9.66
CA ILE A 10 25.16 19.93 -10.04
C ILE A 10 24.54 18.52 -9.83
N SER A 11 23.48 18.41 -9.03
CA SER A 11 22.84 17.13 -8.74
C SER A 11 21.37 17.09 -9.11
N ARG A 12 20.91 15.95 -9.64
CA ARG A 12 19.48 15.63 -9.75
C ARG A 12 18.85 15.70 -8.35
N ALA A 13 17.67 16.32 -8.26
CA ALA A 13 16.98 16.58 -6.99
C ALA A 13 16.62 15.31 -6.19
N TYR A 14 16.62 14.13 -6.82
CA TYR A 14 16.16 12.85 -6.24
C TYR A 14 17.19 11.73 -6.46
N LYS A 15 18.36 11.82 -5.82
CA LYS A 15 19.50 10.89 -6.06
C LYS A 15 19.21 9.40 -5.82
N ARG A 16 18.29 9.07 -4.91
CA ARG A 16 17.97 7.68 -4.54
C ARG A 16 16.80 7.12 -5.35
N ALA A 17 15.79 7.94 -5.64
CA ALA A 17 14.63 7.55 -6.44
C ALA A 17 14.84 7.72 -7.95
N ALA A 18 15.84 8.52 -8.38
CA ALA A 18 16.20 8.63 -9.78
C ALA A 18 16.55 7.25 -10.32
N GLN A 19 15.89 6.85 -11.40
CA GLN A 19 16.26 5.64 -12.08
C GLN A 19 17.71 5.74 -12.57
N LYS A 20 18.50 4.73 -12.25
CA LYS A 20 19.92 4.65 -12.60
C LYS A 20 20.13 3.54 -13.61
N GLY A 21 21.21 3.62 -14.37
CA GLY A 21 21.55 2.66 -15.42
C GLY A 21 21.39 3.24 -16.82
N LEU A 22 21.74 2.43 -17.81
CA LEU A 22 21.66 2.79 -19.23
C LEU A 22 20.23 2.54 -19.75
N PRO A 23 19.81 3.23 -20.83
CA PRO A 23 18.61 2.83 -21.56
C PRO A 23 18.66 1.32 -21.91
N GLY A 24 17.70 0.54 -21.40
CA GLY A 24 17.65 -0.92 -21.56
C GLY A 24 18.29 -1.75 -20.43
N ASN A 25 19.06 -1.13 -19.52
CA ASN A 25 19.66 -1.80 -18.36
C ASN A 25 19.57 -0.90 -17.11
N LEU A 26 18.36 -0.80 -16.57
CA LEU A 26 18.06 -0.01 -15.38
C LEU A 26 18.38 -0.80 -14.10
N ILE A 27 18.97 -0.14 -13.11
CA ILE A 27 19.46 -0.79 -11.87
C ILE A 27 18.31 -1.31 -10.99
N HIS A 28 17.19 -0.59 -10.93
CA HIS A 28 16.02 -0.97 -10.14
C HIS A 28 14.79 -1.05 -11.04
N ARG A 29 14.47 -2.24 -11.53
CA ARG A 29 13.34 -2.44 -12.44
C ARG A 29 12.10 -2.99 -11.76
N THR A 30 12.29 -3.81 -10.72
CA THR A 30 11.20 -4.54 -10.06
C THR A 30 11.23 -4.39 -8.55
N VAL A 31 10.06 -4.52 -7.94
CA VAL A 31 9.86 -4.62 -6.49
C VAL A 31 8.92 -5.80 -6.21
N HIS A 32 8.97 -6.37 -5.02
CA HIS A 32 8.13 -7.49 -4.63
C HIS A 32 7.11 -7.08 -3.58
N ILE A 33 5.84 -7.45 -3.78
CA ILE A 33 4.77 -7.40 -2.78
C ILE A 33 4.49 -8.84 -2.37
N GLY A 34 5.03 -9.28 -1.23
CA GLY A 34 5.11 -10.69 -0.90
C GLY A 34 5.80 -11.48 -2.02
N LYS A 35 5.08 -12.42 -2.63
CA LYS A 35 5.56 -13.24 -3.77
C LYS A 35 5.33 -12.61 -5.16
N VAL A 36 4.70 -11.45 -5.25
CA VAL A 36 4.29 -10.83 -6.52
C VAL A 36 5.35 -9.84 -6.98
N GLU A 37 5.94 -10.07 -8.16
CA GLU A 37 6.85 -9.12 -8.80
C GLU A 37 6.05 -8.00 -9.50
N VAL A 38 6.44 -6.75 -9.24
CA VAL A 38 5.86 -5.54 -9.83
C VAL A 38 6.93 -4.82 -10.65
N GLY A 39 6.58 -4.39 -11.87
CA GLY A 39 7.52 -3.74 -12.81
C GLY A 39 8.26 -4.72 -13.75
N GLY A 40 7.89 -6.00 -13.71
CA GLY A 40 8.40 -7.06 -14.57
C GLY A 40 7.82 -7.00 -15.99
N SER A 41 7.73 -8.14 -16.68
CA SER A 41 7.11 -8.24 -18.01
C SER A 41 5.59 -8.28 -17.96
N GLU A 42 5.03 -8.74 -16.84
CA GLU A 42 3.59 -8.96 -16.68
C GLU A 42 2.89 -7.75 -16.05
N LEU A 43 1.62 -7.55 -16.41
CA LEU A 43 0.76 -6.57 -15.76
C LEU A 43 0.33 -7.07 -14.38
N THR A 44 0.72 -6.36 -13.32
CA THR A 44 0.24 -6.61 -11.97
C THR A 44 -1.08 -5.86 -11.72
N VAL A 45 -2.10 -6.58 -11.25
CA VAL A 45 -3.38 -6.02 -10.81
C VAL A 45 -3.53 -6.19 -9.30
N ILE A 46 -3.75 -5.09 -8.61
CA ILE A 46 -4.05 -5.03 -7.17
C ILE A 46 -5.51 -4.61 -7.05
N ALA A 47 -6.34 -5.46 -6.46
CA ALA A 47 -7.79 -5.24 -6.40
C ALA A 47 -8.36 -5.54 -5.01
N GLY A 48 -9.54 -4.99 -4.75
CA GLY A 48 -10.22 -5.13 -3.48
C GLY A 48 -11.03 -3.88 -3.13
N PRO A 49 -11.78 -3.91 -2.03
CA PRO A 49 -12.68 -2.84 -1.66
C PRO A 49 -11.94 -1.55 -1.29
N CYS A 50 -12.69 -0.45 -1.22
CA CYS A 50 -12.16 0.81 -0.71
C CYS A 50 -11.76 0.67 0.77
N SER A 51 -12.65 0.08 1.56
CA SER A 51 -12.51 -0.11 3.01
C SER A 51 -12.72 -1.57 3.40
N VAL A 52 -12.07 -1.99 4.49
CA VAL A 52 -12.37 -3.23 5.21
C VAL A 52 -13.49 -2.93 6.19
N GLU A 53 -14.66 -3.54 5.99
CA GLU A 53 -15.87 -3.25 6.78
C GLU A 53 -16.22 -4.39 7.76
N SER A 54 -15.88 -5.62 7.40
CA SER A 54 -16.03 -6.80 8.27
C SER A 54 -15.19 -7.97 7.75
N GLU A 55 -15.00 -8.99 8.58
CA GLU A 55 -14.32 -10.23 8.19
C GLU A 55 -15.00 -10.90 6.98
N THR A 56 -16.31 -11.09 7.05
CA THR A 56 -17.09 -11.73 5.97
C THR A 56 -16.95 -10.97 4.64
N GLN A 57 -17.00 -9.63 4.70
CA GLN A 57 -16.90 -8.79 3.52
C GLN A 57 -15.52 -8.90 2.85
N ILE A 58 -14.44 -8.85 3.63
CA ILE A 58 -13.09 -8.91 3.06
C ILE A 58 -12.71 -10.32 2.60
N MET A 59 -13.20 -11.37 3.26
CA MET A 59 -13.03 -12.76 2.84
C MET A 59 -13.69 -13.00 1.47
N GLU A 60 -14.93 -12.54 1.30
CA GLU A 60 -15.64 -12.67 0.02
C GLU A 60 -14.97 -11.84 -1.08
N ALA A 61 -14.51 -10.62 -0.76
CA ALA A 61 -13.76 -9.81 -1.72
C ALA A 61 -12.47 -10.50 -2.15
N ALA A 62 -11.72 -11.10 -1.22
CA ALA A 62 -10.48 -11.82 -1.53
C ALA A 62 -10.71 -13.02 -2.45
N ARG A 63 -11.80 -13.77 -2.23
CA ARG A 63 -12.24 -14.84 -3.12
C ARG A 63 -12.49 -14.33 -4.55
N ILE A 64 -13.28 -13.27 -4.69
CA ILE A 64 -13.63 -12.67 -6.00
C ILE A 64 -12.37 -12.14 -6.70
N VAL A 65 -11.49 -11.43 -5.97
CA VAL A 65 -10.22 -10.91 -6.48
C VAL A 65 -9.34 -12.04 -7.01
N LYS A 66 -9.25 -13.15 -6.27
CA LYS A 66 -8.48 -14.33 -6.67
C LYS A 66 -9.05 -14.98 -7.94
N GLU A 67 -10.36 -15.17 -8.00
CA GLU A 67 -11.05 -15.75 -9.16
C GLU A 67 -10.94 -14.88 -10.41
N ALA A 68 -10.93 -13.56 -10.25
CA ALA A 68 -10.72 -12.60 -11.33
C ALA A 68 -9.26 -12.55 -11.83
N GLY A 69 -8.32 -13.22 -11.14
CA GLY A 69 -6.92 -13.32 -11.55
C GLY A 69 -6.02 -12.16 -11.08
N ALA A 70 -6.52 -11.28 -10.22
CA ALA A 70 -5.68 -10.26 -9.59
C ALA A 70 -4.67 -10.89 -8.63
N GLN A 71 -3.50 -10.26 -8.51
CA GLN A 71 -2.34 -10.84 -7.84
C GLN A 71 -2.20 -10.40 -6.39
N ALA A 72 -2.84 -9.31 -5.97
CA ALA A 72 -2.79 -8.81 -4.60
C ALA A 72 -4.14 -8.23 -4.15
N LEU A 73 -4.39 -8.32 -2.84
CA LEU A 73 -5.59 -7.82 -2.18
C LEU A 73 -5.33 -6.44 -1.56
N ARG A 74 -6.15 -5.44 -1.90
CA ARG A 74 -6.15 -4.13 -1.20
C ARG A 74 -7.40 -3.92 -0.34
N GLY A 75 -7.27 -3.10 0.69
CA GLY A 75 -8.40 -2.61 1.48
C GLY A 75 -7.96 -1.68 2.60
N GLY A 76 -8.60 -0.52 2.73
CA GLY A 76 -8.27 0.46 3.78
C GLY A 76 -8.89 0.09 5.12
N VAL A 77 -8.08 -0.01 6.18
CA VAL A 77 -8.56 -0.27 7.55
C VAL A 77 -8.89 1.04 8.28
N VAL A 78 -8.13 2.09 8.01
CA VAL A 78 -8.39 3.47 8.41
C VAL A 78 -8.46 4.32 7.16
N LYS A 79 -9.36 5.30 7.13
CA LYS A 79 -9.57 6.18 6.00
C LYS A 79 -9.35 7.62 6.41
N TYR A 80 -8.46 8.31 5.69
CA TYR A 80 -8.30 9.74 5.86
C TYR A 80 -9.60 10.47 5.52
N ARG A 81 -9.96 11.45 6.37
CA ARG A 81 -11.08 12.36 6.17
C ARG A 81 -10.61 13.78 6.44
N SER A 82 -10.86 14.67 5.49
CA SER A 82 -10.51 16.09 5.61
C SER A 82 -11.48 16.88 6.50
N SER A 83 -12.64 16.32 6.84
CA SER A 83 -13.62 16.91 7.75
C SER A 83 -14.08 15.91 8.80
N PRO A 84 -14.22 16.33 10.07
CA PRO A 84 -14.71 15.47 11.15
C PRO A 84 -16.19 15.08 10.99
N TYR A 85 -16.90 15.65 10.03
CA TYR A 85 -18.29 15.29 9.69
C TYR A 85 -18.39 14.31 8.52
N SER A 86 -17.27 13.90 7.92
CA SER A 86 -17.23 13.10 6.69
C SER A 86 -17.62 11.62 6.86
N GLY A 87 -18.38 11.29 7.90
CA GLY A 87 -18.92 9.96 8.14
C GLY A 87 -17.89 8.99 8.73
N TRP A 88 -17.97 7.73 8.34
CA TRP A 88 -17.18 6.64 8.91
C TRP A 88 -15.72 6.65 8.42
N GLU A 89 -14.79 6.47 9.35
CA GLU A 89 -13.32 6.59 9.16
C GLU A 89 -12.61 5.24 9.02
N GLY A 90 -13.36 4.14 8.90
CA GLY A 90 -12.80 2.79 8.83
C GLY A 90 -12.90 2.04 10.15
N ILE A 91 -12.88 0.70 10.07
CA ILE A 91 -13.06 -0.18 11.23
C ILE A 91 -11.94 -0.03 12.26
N GLY A 92 -10.75 0.41 11.83
CA GLY A 92 -9.58 0.59 12.67
C GLY A 92 -9.41 1.97 13.30
N SER A 93 -10.35 2.91 13.08
CA SER A 93 -10.18 4.32 13.44
C SER A 93 -10.28 4.63 14.94
N SER A 94 -10.94 3.78 15.73
CA SER A 94 -11.33 4.12 17.11
C SER A 94 -10.30 3.78 18.18
N SER A 95 -9.42 2.80 17.95
CA SER A 95 -8.38 2.39 18.90
C SER A 95 -7.32 1.51 18.24
N ALA A 96 -6.19 1.30 18.93
CA ALA A 96 -5.15 0.36 18.50
C ALA A 96 -5.69 -1.07 18.38
N GLU A 97 -6.59 -1.49 19.26
CA GLU A 97 -7.26 -2.80 19.17
C GLU A 97 -8.16 -2.89 17.94
N ALA A 98 -8.90 -1.83 17.63
CA ALA A 98 -9.75 -1.77 16.44
C ALA A 98 -8.90 -1.84 15.16
N LEU A 99 -7.80 -1.10 15.11
CA LEU A 99 -6.81 -1.15 14.02
C LEU A 99 -6.25 -2.56 13.86
N ARG A 100 -5.75 -3.16 14.96
CA ARG A 100 -5.25 -4.54 14.97
C ARG A 100 -6.30 -5.52 14.46
N GLN A 101 -7.56 -5.36 14.85
CA GLN A 101 -8.64 -6.24 14.41
C GLN A 101 -8.93 -6.08 12.91
N GLY A 102 -9.02 -4.86 12.40
CA GLY A 102 -9.23 -4.61 10.97
C GLY A 102 -8.08 -5.12 10.10
N LEU A 103 -6.83 -4.94 10.55
CA LEU A 103 -5.65 -5.48 9.88
C LEU A 103 -5.64 -7.01 9.88
N LYS A 104 -6.03 -7.66 10.99
CA LYS A 104 -6.17 -9.12 11.05
C LYS A 104 -7.14 -9.64 10.00
N PHE A 105 -8.28 -8.99 9.80
CA PHE A 105 -9.27 -9.42 8.81
C PHE A 105 -8.68 -9.46 7.38
N ILE A 106 -8.05 -8.38 6.92
CA ILE A 106 -7.48 -8.35 5.57
C ILE A 106 -6.27 -9.27 5.42
N VAL A 107 -5.41 -9.39 6.45
CA VAL A 107 -4.27 -10.30 6.42
C VAL A 107 -4.73 -11.76 6.38
N GLN A 108 -5.75 -12.14 7.15
CA GLN A 108 -6.32 -13.49 7.14
C GLN A 108 -6.93 -13.81 5.78
N ALA A 109 -7.70 -12.87 5.19
CA ALA A 109 -8.24 -13.04 3.85
C ALA A 109 -7.14 -13.17 2.79
N GLY A 110 -6.10 -12.34 2.85
CA GLY A 110 -4.93 -12.46 1.97
C GLY A 110 -4.26 -13.82 2.08
N LYS A 111 -4.04 -14.31 3.31
CA LYS A 111 -3.45 -15.64 3.57
C LYS A 111 -4.31 -16.77 3.03
N GLU A 112 -5.61 -16.76 3.30
CA GLU A 112 -6.55 -17.80 2.87
C GLU A 112 -6.53 -17.99 1.35
N PHE A 113 -6.57 -16.88 0.60
CA PHE A 113 -6.63 -16.92 -0.87
C PHE A 113 -5.25 -16.80 -1.55
N GLY A 114 -4.18 -16.79 -0.75
CA GLY A 114 -2.80 -16.70 -1.23
C GLY A 114 -2.49 -15.41 -1.98
N LEU A 115 -3.10 -14.30 -1.57
CA LEU A 115 -2.95 -12.94 -2.08
C LEU A 115 -2.16 -12.08 -1.07
N PRO A 116 -0.99 -11.53 -1.42
CA PRO A 116 -0.34 -10.54 -0.58
C PRO A 116 -1.20 -9.27 -0.49
N THR A 117 -1.04 -8.55 0.62
CA THR A 117 -1.92 -7.46 1.04
C THR A 117 -1.30 -6.08 0.84
N VAL A 118 -2.13 -5.11 0.43
CA VAL A 118 -1.76 -3.71 0.29
C VAL A 118 -2.71 -2.87 1.13
N VAL A 119 -2.19 -2.23 2.17
CA VAL A 119 -3.00 -1.48 3.15
C VAL A 119 -2.45 -0.09 3.35
N GLU A 120 -3.35 0.90 3.38
CA GLU A 120 -3.00 2.29 3.65
C GLU A 120 -2.60 2.50 5.11
N VAL A 121 -1.47 3.17 5.34
CA VAL A 121 -1.02 3.63 6.65
C VAL A 121 -1.12 5.15 6.69
N LEU A 122 -1.73 5.68 7.76
CA LEU A 122 -1.93 7.12 7.94
C LEU A 122 -1.01 7.72 8.99
N ASP A 123 -0.63 6.94 10.01
CA ASP A 123 0.24 7.37 11.09
C ASP A 123 1.54 6.54 11.11
N PRO A 124 2.73 7.17 11.07
CA PRO A 124 4.00 6.45 11.16
C PRO A 124 4.18 5.64 12.46
N HIS A 125 3.49 5.98 13.56
CA HIS A 125 3.57 5.23 14.81
C HIS A 125 2.92 3.84 14.70
N ASP A 126 2.00 3.65 13.75
CA ASP A 126 1.30 2.38 13.55
C ASP A 126 2.08 1.40 12.66
N VAL A 127 3.16 1.84 11.99
CA VAL A 127 3.91 1.02 11.02
C VAL A 127 4.32 -0.33 11.60
N ALA A 128 4.85 -0.35 12.84
CA ALA A 128 5.27 -1.58 13.50
C ALA A 128 4.11 -2.59 13.64
N LEU A 129 2.89 -2.12 13.90
CA LEU A 129 1.72 -2.98 14.01
C LEU A 129 1.35 -3.63 12.67
N TYR A 130 1.46 -2.87 11.56
CA TYR A 130 1.20 -3.39 10.22
C TYR A 130 2.23 -4.47 9.84
N GLU A 131 3.51 -4.21 10.12
CA GLU A 131 4.60 -5.15 9.88
C GLU A 131 4.44 -6.43 10.73
N ASP A 132 4.18 -6.29 12.04
CA ASP A 132 4.00 -7.41 12.98
C ASP A 132 2.83 -8.33 12.59
N LEU A 133 1.75 -7.76 12.05
CA LEU A 133 0.60 -8.53 11.59
C LEU A 133 0.84 -9.20 10.22
N GLY A 134 1.84 -8.74 9.47
CA GLY A 134 2.23 -9.29 8.17
C GLY A 134 1.47 -8.67 7.00
N VAL A 135 1.33 -7.35 6.99
CA VAL A 135 0.94 -6.60 5.79
C VAL A 135 2.13 -6.57 4.81
N ASP A 136 1.90 -6.96 3.56
CA ASP A 136 3.00 -7.12 2.58
C ASP A 136 3.46 -5.79 1.96
N CYS A 137 2.57 -4.80 1.87
CA CYS A 137 2.85 -3.49 1.27
C CYS A 137 2.07 -2.38 1.99
N LEU A 138 2.81 -1.37 2.44
CA LEU A 138 2.26 -0.16 3.05
C LEU A 138 2.03 0.89 1.96
N GLN A 139 0.77 1.25 1.75
CA GLN A 139 0.41 2.37 0.87
C GLN A 139 0.41 3.67 1.67
N VAL A 140 1.02 4.71 1.13
CA VAL A 140 0.86 6.10 1.60
C VAL A 140 -0.14 6.76 0.65
N GLY A 141 -1.26 7.26 1.19
CA GLY A 141 -2.27 7.98 0.42
C GLY A 141 -1.73 9.29 -0.18
N GLU A 142 -2.44 9.80 -1.19
CA GLU A 142 -2.20 11.13 -1.76
C GLU A 142 -2.74 12.25 -0.85
#